data_AF-W4VQP6-F1
#
_entry.id   AF-W4VQP6-F1
#
_cell.length_a   1.000
_cell.length_b   1.000
_cell.length_c   1.000
_cell.angle_alpha   90.00
_cell.angle_beta   90.00
_cell.angle_gamma   90.00
#
_symmetry.space_group_name_H-M   'P 1'
#
loop_
_entity.id
_entity.type
_entity.pdbx_description
1 polymer ?
#
loop_
_entity_poly.entity_id
_entity_poly.type
_entity_poly.pdbx_seq_one_letter_code
_entity_poly.pdbx_strand_id
1 'polypeptide(L)'
;MFQSQLDRIQFLEDLSILETIFLRRAERKVKQDGTITLEKQLYEVPSEYIGQRIEVRMDHQHVYIFEDGKKVAKAVAVSMHDNAHVKRRLSPPFALSEEKQQEGEKHV
;
A
#
# COMPACT_ATOMS: atom_id res chain seq x y z
N MET A 1 -24.05 42.53 -6.82
CA MET A 1 -22.83 43.25 -6.40
C MET A 1 -21.74 42.21 -6.14
N PHE A 2 -20.62 42.27 -6.85
CA PHE A 2 -19.48 41.35 -6.69
C PHE A 2 -18.74 41.56 -5.34
N GLN A 3 -18.89 42.75 -4.75
CA GLN A 3 -18.16 43.19 -3.56
C GLN A 3 -18.66 42.59 -2.23
N SER A 4 -19.90 42.08 -2.16
CA SER A 4 -20.47 41.52 -0.92
C SER A 4 -19.97 40.11 -0.56
N GLN A 5 -19.03 39.56 -1.33
CA GLN A 5 -18.42 38.26 -1.09
C GLN A 5 -16.97 38.37 -0.57
N LEU A 6 -16.41 39.58 -0.49
CA LEU A 6 -15.02 39.79 -0.06
C LEU A 6 -14.78 39.34 1.39
N ASP A 7 -15.75 39.49 2.28
CA ASP A 7 -15.68 39.03 3.68
C ASP A 7 -15.60 37.49 3.81
N ARG A 8 -15.85 36.75 2.72
CA ARG A 8 -15.75 35.28 2.71
C ARG A 8 -14.39 34.78 2.26
N ILE A 9 -13.49 35.66 1.84
CA ILE A 9 -12.14 35.28 1.43
C ILE A 9 -11.38 34.82 2.68
N GLN A 10 -10.94 33.57 2.66
CA GLN A 10 -10.10 32.98 3.69
C GLN A 10 -8.67 32.91 3.15
N PHE A 11 -7.73 33.48 3.89
CA PHE A 11 -6.31 33.33 3.60
C PHE A 11 -5.82 32.06 4.27
N LEU A 12 -5.22 31.16 3.48
CA LEU A 12 -4.54 29.99 4.01
C LEU A 12 -3.11 30.38 4.39
N GLU A 13 -2.72 30.06 5.62
CA GLU A 13 -1.34 30.26 6.11
C GLU A 13 -0.38 29.22 5.50
N ASP A 14 -0.86 28.00 5.28
CA ASP A 14 -0.10 26.91 4.66
C ASP A 14 -0.74 26.45 3.35
N LEU A 15 -0.04 26.72 2.24
CA LEU A 15 -0.44 26.33 0.89
C LEU A 15 -0.24 24.84 0.63
N SER A 16 0.56 24.13 1.44
CA SER A 16 0.84 22.70 1.27
C SER A 16 -0.43 21.84 1.39
N ILE A 17 -1.46 22.35 2.05
CA ILE A 17 -2.77 21.69 2.19
C ILE A 17 -3.44 21.53 0.81
N LEU A 18 -3.21 22.47 -0.12
CA LEU A 18 -3.80 22.44 -1.46
C LEU A 18 -3.36 21.21 -2.25
N GLU A 19 -2.15 20.71 -2.02
CA GLU A 19 -1.63 19.49 -2.65
C GLU A 19 -2.43 18.23 -2.28
N THR A 20 -3.19 18.27 -1.17
CA THR A 20 -3.91 17.10 -0.65
C THR A 20 -5.43 17.24 -0.68
N ILE A 21 -5.95 18.47 -0.71
CA ILE A 21 -7.39 18.74 -0.57
C ILE A 21 -8.18 18.38 -1.84
N PHE A 22 -7.56 18.53 -3.01
CA PHE A 22 -8.17 18.24 -4.30
C PHE A 22 -8.05 16.78 -4.74
N LEU A 23 -7.35 15.95 -3.96
CA LEU A 23 -7.21 14.53 -4.27
C LEU A 23 -8.55 13.82 -4.15
N ARG A 24 -8.85 12.97 -5.14
CA ARG A 24 -10.08 12.19 -5.13
C ARG A 24 -10.01 11.13 -4.04
N ARG A 25 -11.01 11.11 -3.16
CA ARG A 25 -11.09 10.22 -2.00
C ARG A 25 -11.89 8.96 -2.32
N ALA A 26 -11.41 7.82 -1.83
CA ALA A 26 -12.11 6.55 -1.91
C ALA A 26 -11.74 5.67 -0.71
N GLU A 27 -12.72 4.97 -0.14
CA GLU A 27 -12.43 3.94 0.87
C GLU A 27 -12.33 2.56 0.22
N ARG A 28 -11.27 1.82 0.55
CA ARG A 28 -11.07 0.45 0.07
C ARG A 28 -10.60 -0.45 1.19
N LYS A 29 -11.06 -1.70 1.14
CA LYS A 29 -10.55 -2.76 2.00
C LYS A 29 -9.31 -3.36 1.35
N VAL A 30 -8.22 -3.47 2.11
CA VAL A 30 -7.00 -4.13 1.66
C VAL A 30 -7.23 -5.64 1.68
N LYS A 31 -6.88 -6.29 0.56
CA LYS A 31 -6.97 -7.74 0.41
C LYS A 31 -5.88 -8.45 1.22
N GLN A 32 -6.03 -9.76 1.38
CA GLN A 32 -5.03 -10.59 2.10
C GLN A 32 -3.66 -10.62 1.43
N ASP A 33 -3.60 -10.36 0.12
CA ASP A 33 -2.37 -10.26 -0.66
C ASP A 33 -1.70 -8.88 -0.57
N GLY A 34 -2.20 -7.97 0.27
CA GLY A 34 -1.63 -6.62 0.42
C GLY A 34 -1.99 -5.66 -0.72
N THR A 35 -3.01 -5.98 -1.52
CA THR A 35 -3.42 -5.13 -2.65
C THR A 35 -4.78 -4.46 -2.46
N ILE A 36 -4.98 -3.34 -3.16
CA ILE A 36 -6.28 -2.69 -3.34
C ILE A 36 -6.61 -2.56 -4.82
N THR A 37 -7.90 -2.55 -5.13
CA THR A 37 -8.38 -2.28 -6.49
C THR A 37 -9.00 -0.89 -6.57
N LEU A 38 -8.48 -0.08 -7.48
CA LEU A 38 -8.88 1.30 -7.70
C LEU A 38 -8.96 1.55 -9.21
N GLU A 39 -10.10 2.04 -9.70
CA GLU A 39 -10.32 2.29 -11.14
C GLU A 39 -9.94 1.12 -12.07
N LYS A 40 -10.26 -0.11 -11.65
CA LYS A 40 -9.92 -1.37 -12.35
C LYS A 40 -8.42 -1.71 -12.40
N GLN A 41 -7.57 -0.93 -11.73
CA GLN A 41 -6.15 -1.22 -11.57
C GLN A 41 -5.83 -1.69 -10.14
N LEU A 42 -4.81 -2.55 -10.01
CA LEU A 42 -4.31 -3.03 -8.73
C LEU A 42 -3.17 -2.15 -8.23
N TYR A 43 -3.18 -1.88 -6.94
CA TYR A 43 -2.11 -1.16 -6.25
C TYR A 43 -1.64 -1.95 -5.05
N GLU A 44 -0.33 -1.99 -4.85
CA GLU A 44 0.35 -2.51 -3.66
C GLU A 44 0.29 -1.50 -2.52
N VAL A 45 0.06 -2.04 -1.33
CA VAL A 45 -0.15 -1.30 -0.08
C VAL A 45 0.74 -1.95 0.99
N PRO A 46 1.28 -1.20 1.97
CA PRO A 46 2.00 -1.79 3.09
C PRO A 46 1.20 -2.90 3.78
N SER A 47 1.86 -4.00 4.11
CA SER A 47 1.23 -5.20 4.69
C SER A 47 0.56 -4.96 6.03
N GLU A 48 0.96 -3.90 6.73
CA GLU A 48 0.35 -3.40 7.97
C GLU A 48 -1.16 -3.18 7.82
N TYR A 49 -1.62 -2.81 6.62
CA TYR A 49 -3.02 -2.51 6.35
C TYR A 49 -3.84 -3.72 5.89
N ILE A 50 -3.26 -4.93 5.80
CA ILE A 50 -3.97 -6.13 5.32
C ILE A 50 -5.25 -6.37 6.13
N GLY A 51 -6.37 -6.53 5.42
CA GLY A 51 -7.68 -6.77 6.02
C GLY A 51 -8.38 -5.52 6.57
N GLN A 52 -7.69 -4.38 6.64
CA GLN A 52 -8.22 -3.11 7.13
C GLN A 52 -8.93 -2.32 6.02
N ARG A 53 -9.80 -1.38 6.41
CA ARG A 53 -10.39 -0.38 5.50
C ARG A 53 -9.58 0.90 5.63
N ILE A 54 -9.03 1.38 4.53
CA ILE A 54 -8.17 2.57 4.48
C ILE A 54 -8.77 3.65 3.60
N GLU A 55 -8.51 4.91 3.94
CA GLU A 55 -8.80 6.05 3.07
C GLU A 55 -7.68 6.18 2.05
N VAL A 56 -8.05 6.14 0.77
CA VAL A 56 -7.12 6.28 -0.34
C VAL A 56 -7.46 7.56 -1.08
N ARG A 57 -6.43 8.37 -1.32
CA ARG A 57 -6.54 9.62 -2.07
C ARG A 57 -5.67 9.52 -3.31
N MET A 58 -6.25 9.81 -4.48
CA MET A 58 -5.53 9.72 -5.74
C MET A 58 -5.59 11.02 -6.53
N ASP A 59 -4.54 11.23 -7.31
CA ASP A 59 -4.49 12.15 -8.44
C ASP A 59 -4.33 11.33 -9.74
N HIS A 60 -4.21 11.99 -10.88
CA HIS A 60 -4.01 11.38 -12.20
C HIS A 60 -2.80 10.45 -12.26
N GLN A 61 -1.78 10.68 -11.43
CA GLN A 61 -0.50 9.97 -11.52
C GLN A 61 -0.15 9.15 -10.26
N HIS A 62 -0.70 9.52 -9.10
CA HIS A 62 -0.25 8.98 -7.81
C HIS A 62 -1.41 8.63 -6.89
N VAL A 63 -1.23 7.56 -6.14
CA VAL A 63 -2.17 7.06 -5.15
C VAL A 63 -1.51 7.10 -3.77
N TYR A 64 -2.21 7.66 -2.80
CA TYR A 64 -1.75 7.87 -1.44
C TYR A 64 -2.71 7.27 -0.43
N ILE A 65 -2.16 6.81 0.68
CA ILE A 65 -2.90 6.22 1.80
C ILE A 65 -2.94 7.26 2.90
N PHE A 66 -4.14 7.49 3.43
CA PHE A 66 -4.41 8.44 4.49
C PHE A 66 -4.94 7.73 5.74
N GLU A 67 -4.45 8.18 6.88
CA GLU A 67 -4.89 7.76 8.21
C GLU A 67 -5.09 9.02 9.06
N ASP A 68 -6.26 9.16 9.69
CA ASP A 68 -6.64 10.34 10.47
C ASP A 68 -6.38 11.69 9.76
N GLY A 69 -6.61 11.72 8.45
CA GLY A 69 -6.40 12.91 7.61
C GLY A 69 -4.94 13.20 7.24
N LYS A 70 -3.98 12.38 7.68
CA LYS A 70 -2.55 12.51 7.37
C LYS A 70 -2.14 11.51 6.29
N LYS A 71 -1.28 11.95 5.37
CA LYS A 71 -0.67 11.10 4.35
C LYS A 71 0.39 10.21 5.00
N VAL A 72 0.16 8.89 5.01
CA VAL A 72 1.07 7.93 5.66
C VAL A 72 1.98 7.24 4.64
N ALA A 73 1.41 6.75 3.54
CA ALA A 73 2.14 5.95 2.57
C ALA A 73 1.69 6.22 1.13
N LYS A 74 2.51 5.80 0.16
CA LYS A 74 2.19 5.84 -1.27
C LYS A 74 1.87 4.42 -1.74
N ALA A 75 0.76 4.25 -2.44
CA ALA A 75 0.41 2.99 -3.07
C ALA A 75 1.00 2.94 -4.49
N VAL A 76 1.63 1.83 -4.84
CA VAL A 76 2.33 1.66 -6.12
C VAL A 76 1.50 0.77 -7.04
N ALA A 77 1.40 1.14 -8.32
CA ALA A 77 0.68 0.33 -9.29
C ALA A 77 1.35 -1.04 -9.47
N VAL A 78 0.56 -2.10 -9.42
CA VAL A 78 1.07 -3.46 -9.61
C VAL A 78 1.43 -3.66 -11.08
N SER A 79 2.70 -4.00 -11.33
CA SER A 79 3.18 -4.39 -12.66
C SER A 79 2.99 -5.88 -12.86
N MET A 80 2.02 -6.27 -13.70
CA MET A 80 1.80 -7.68 -14.05
C MET A 80 3.02 -8.31 -14.75
N HIS A 81 3.76 -7.51 -15.52
CA HIS A 81 4.96 -7.97 -16.22
C HIS A 81 6.06 -8.38 -15.23
N ASP A 82 6.32 -7.54 -14.23
CA ASP A 82 7.37 -7.81 -13.24
C ASP A 82 6.97 -9.00 -12.35
N ASN A 83 5.70 -9.06 -11.95
CA ASN A 83 5.18 -10.15 -11.13
C ASN A 83 5.23 -11.53 -11.83
N ALA A 84 5.11 -11.56 -13.16
CA ALA A 84 5.21 -12.81 -13.92
C ALA A 84 6.62 -13.43 -13.86
N HIS A 85 7.67 -12.62 -13.68
CA HIS A 85 9.05 -13.08 -13.63
C HIS A 85 9.49 -13.53 -12.23
N VAL A 86 8.71 -13.22 -11.19
CA VAL A 86 8.97 -13.66 -9.82
C VAL A 86 8.60 -15.14 -9.68
N LYS A 87 9.59 -16.01 -9.90
CA LYS A 87 9.45 -17.45 -9.63
C LYS A 87 9.39 -17.67 -8.11
N ARG A 88 8.31 -18.28 -7.62
CA ARG A 88 8.27 -18.75 -6.22
C ARG A 88 9.44 -19.71 -6.02
N ARG A 89 10.27 -19.47 -4.99
CA ARG A 89 11.18 -20.50 -4.50
C ARG A 89 10.30 -21.64 -3.99
N LEU A 90 10.25 -22.71 -4.77
CA LEU A 90 9.50 -23.90 -4.43
C LEU A 90 10.21 -24.57 -3.27
N SER A 91 9.87 -24.22 -2.04
CA SER A 91 10.08 -25.13 -0.93
C SER A 91 8.95 -26.15 -1.05
N PRO A 92 9.22 -27.40 -1.46
CA PRO A 92 8.17 -28.41 -1.48
C PRO A 92 7.61 -28.54 -0.04
N PRO A 93 6.29 -28.70 0.12
CA PRO A 93 5.66 -28.85 1.45
C PRO A 93 6.14 -30.09 2.24
N PHE A 94 6.98 -30.93 1.62
CA PHE A 94 7.59 -32.12 2.20
C PHE A 94 9.10 -32.19 1.92
N ALA A 95 9.84 -31.10 2.17
CA ALA A 95 11.30 -31.23 2.27
C ALA A 95 11.61 -32.05 3.54
N LEU A 96 11.77 -33.37 3.38
CA LEU A 96 12.30 -34.26 4.40
C LEU A 96 13.64 -33.68 4.87
N SER A 97 13.70 -33.28 6.14
CA SER A 97 14.97 -32.98 6.79
C SER A 97 15.77 -34.27 6.85
N GLU A 98 16.82 -34.38 6.04
CA GLU A 98 17.80 -35.46 6.19
C GLU A 98 18.46 -35.28 7.56
N GLU A 99 18.05 -36.10 8.53
CA GLU A 99 18.72 -36.24 9.81
C GLU A 99 20.12 -36.77 9.54
N LYS A 100 21.10 -35.87 9.62
CA LYS A 100 22.51 -36.22 9.55
C LYS A 100 22.84 -37.02 10.81
N GLN A 101 22.76 -38.35 10.73
CA GLN A 101 23.33 -39.25 11.73
C GLN A 101 24.83 -38.95 11.82
N GLN A 102 25.22 -38.24 12.87
CA GLN A 102 26.60 -38.23 13.33
C GLN A 102 26.80 -39.56 14.08
N GLU A 103 27.33 -40.56 13.38
CA GLU A 103 27.86 -41.76 14.01
C GLU A 103 29.01 -41.37 14.95
N GLY A 104 28.97 -41.96 16.14
CA GLY A 104 29.65 -41.48 17.33
C GLY A 104 31.16 -41.63 17.32
N GLU A 105 31.81 -40.65 17.94
CA GLU A 105 33.00 -40.92 18.74
C GLU A 105 32.60 -41.77 19.97
N LYS A 106 33.21 -42.95 20.16
CA LYS A 106 33.84 -43.39 21.42
C LYS A 106 34.32 -44.85 21.41
N HIS A 107 35.56 -45.02 21.90
CA HIS A 107 36.18 -46.19 22.55
C HIS A 107 36.44 -47.42 21.63
N VAL A 108 37.67 -47.92 21.48
CA VAL A 108 38.63 -48.40 22.50
C VAL A 108 40.07 -48.09 22.09
#